data_AF-A0A2T1CPY0-F1
#
_entry.id   AF-A0A2T1CPY0-F1
#
_cell.length_a   1.000
_cell.length_b   1.000
_cell.length_c   1.000
_cell.angle_alpha   90.00
_cell.angle_beta   90.00
_cell.angle_gamma   90.00
#
_symmetry.space_group_name_H-M   'P 1'
#
loop_
_entity.id
_entity.type
_entity.pdbx_description
1 polymer ?
#
loop_
_entity_poly.entity_id
_entity_poly.type
_entity_poly.pdbx_seq_one_letter_code
_entity_poly.pdbx_strand_id
1 'polypeptide(L)'
;MKNKEFYKLLKKSQSNSGFTLTELLVGLVMSIFVIGALGFGLMQVLGTSQSEGSKTTARNETGRALDFISDELRRAQAIEVDMSSSYLDTTNDTLTTLINEEVAPDFVLPTGGTVSLALQIPGVSQRVIYFVAPPATGSPWKGPLVIYRWGPELTANGSYVTDPTKAGRVNNPFGWTKEALIDNIDDTDQDLDCDGDGIIDSTYQGFFACVVDDDGDDISENADSNNDGFVLAVATDVDGDGIKETADTASADVNGDGTTDSKDLDMNEDGVTNFEDNADSDGKSITAQLFFTGETITVSGTSSYSADTQTVARARIAPENNSEELTSYSWSIEGLGGEYNCKSGTPWDMQTDFSNSIDPNDKTTWIQTRDNNKQPQPIEIDSTQPLRITSTPINGAADCNSSSAPVEHIIDFGKPKTFNGDCEPDPDVAGSSCSSLQENNSLVKGDSDEAVQFFKKGYEIPRYGGYDANGNGEFNTGDQPSLGKFLYDKGLAILKDPTQEYTTAILNDSDTEFIIPTAEQLASRINLPTGKVIKVLGKDQRIIGFEIGDHDNTEKPGFDLQDNIFIVTSGVFEKKFKPTCFSDSGCS
;
A
#
# COMPACT_ATOMS: atom_id res chain seq x y z
N MET A 1 24.58 82.00 4.00
CA MET A 1 24.71 81.93 2.52
C MET A 1 23.31 81.93 1.92
N LYS A 2 23.11 82.66 0.80
CA LYS A 2 21.81 83.13 0.32
C LYS A 2 21.10 82.04 -0.52
N ASN A 3 20.03 81.45 0.02
CA ASN A 3 19.13 80.46 -0.62
C ASN A 3 18.26 81.01 -1.79
N LYS A 4 18.70 82.08 -2.47
CA LYS A 4 17.96 82.69 -3.59
C LYS A 4 18.42 82.20 -4.97
N GLU A 5 19.57 81.55 -5.06
CA GLU A 5 20.12 81.03 -6.32
C GLU A 5 19.54 79.64 -6.69
N PHE A 6 19.23 78.78 -5.70
CA PHE A 6 18.70 77.43 -5.98
C PHE A 6 17.26 77.43 -6.52
N TYR A 7 16.43 78.38 -6.07
CA TYR A 7 15.05 78.52 -6.56
C TYR A 7 14.98 78.99 -8.01
N LYS A 8 16.07 79.53 -8.56
CA LYS A 8 16.16 79.97 -9.95
C LYS A 8 16.49 78.83 -10.91
N LEU A 9 17.07 77.73 -10.42
CA LEU A 9 17.34 76.52 -11.21
C LEU A 9 16.14 75.57 -11.31
N LEU A 10 15.16 75.67 -10.39
CA LEU A 10 13.90 74.90 -10.44
C LEU A 10 12.77 75.62 -11.16
N LYS A 11 12.96 76.87 -11.60
CA LYS A 11 11.97 77.57 -12.44
C LYS A 11 12.13 77.13 -13.89
N LYS A 12 11.88 75.84 -14.13
CA LYS A 12 11.68 75.25 -15.47
C LYS A 12 10.56 76.07 -16.13
N SER A 13 10.90 76.77 -17.20
CA SER A 13 9.91 77.46 -18.02
C SER A 13 8.88 76.43 -18.44
N GLN A 14 7.65 76.54 -17.92
CA GLN A 14 6.50 75.92 -18.53
C GLN A 14 6.28 76.64 -19.87
N SER A 15 7.06 76.27 -20.89
CA SER A 15 6.56 76.41 -22.25
C SER A 15 5.39 75.45 -22.31
N ASN A 16 4.17 75.98 -22.26
CA ASN A 16 2.98 75.29 -22.73
C ASN A 16 3.16 75.06 -24.24
N SER A 17 4.10 74.17 -24.59
CA SER A 17 4.24 73.63 -25.92
C SER A 17 3.08 72.65 -26.03
N GLY A 18 1.94 73.14 -26.50
CA GLY A 18 0.86 72.25 -26.91
C GLY A 18 1.42 71.24 -27.89
N PHE A 19 1.05 69.97 -27.72
CA PHE A 19 1.45 68.91 -28.64
C PHE A 19 1.05 69.29 -30.06
N THR A 20 1.99 69.19 -30.98
CA THR A 20 1.65 69.35 -32.39
C THR A 20 0.76 68.17 -32.81
N LEU A 21 -0.22 68.39 -33.70
CA LEU A 21 -1.15 67.35 -34.17
C LEU A 21 -0.38 66.11 -34.68
N THR A 22 0.77 66.34 -35.32
CA THR A 22 1.70 65.30 -35.79
C THR A 22 2.35 64.49 -34.68
N GLU A 23 2.77 65.10 -33.56
CA GLU A 23 3.29 64.34 -32.41
C GLU A 23 2.22 63.46 -31.77
N LEU A 24 0.98 63.94 -31.69
CA LEU A 24 -0.12 63.16 -31.14
C LEU A 24 -0.49 61.97 -32.03
N LEU A 25 -0.45 62.17 -33.36
CA LEU A 25 -0.65 61.09 -34.33
C LEU A 25 0.44 60.02 -34.23
N VAL A 26 1.72 60.42 -34.15
CA VAL A 26 2.85 59.48 -34.01
C VAL A 26 2.80 58.74 -32.67
N GLY A 27 2.47 59.44 -31.58
CA GLY A 27 2.30 58.83 -30.26
C GLY A 27 1.17 57.79 -30.24
N LEU A 28 0.06 58.06 -30.92
CA LEU A 28 -1.06 57.11 -31.05
C LEU A 28 -0.64 55.86 -31.84
N VAL A 29 0.02 56.04 -32.98
CA VAL A 29 0.49 54.90 -33.80
C VAL A 29 1.50 54.04 -33.03
N MET A 30 2.48 54.65 -32.37
CA MET A 30 3.45 53.92 -31.53
C MET A 30 2.78 53.19 -30.37
N SER A 31 1.76 53.79 -29.75
CA SER A 31 1.00 53.15 -28.68
C SER A 31 0.26 51.90 -29.17
N ILE A 32 -0.33 51.92 -30.37
CA ILE A 32 -0.99 50.75 -30.96
C ILE A 32 0.02 49.61 -31.18
N PHE A 33 1.22 49.91 -31.68
CA PHE A 33 2.26 48.88 -31.87
C PHE A 33 2.72 48.28 -30.54
N VAL A 34 2.97 49.12 -29.53
CA VAL A 34 3.41 48.65 -28.21
C VAL A 34 2.31 47.81 -27.53
N ILE A 35 1.07 48.28 -27.52
CA ILE A 35 -0.06 47.55 -26.95
C ILE A 35 -0.31 46.26 -27.72
N GLY A 36 -0.19 46.26 -29.05
CA GLY A 36 -0.32 45.08 -29.89
C GLY A 36 0.75 44.02 -29.60
N ALA A 37 2.01 44.44 -29.51
CA ALA A 37 3.13 43.54 -29.18
C ALA A 37 3.00 42.95 -27.77
N LEU A 38 2.63 43.78 -26.78
CA LEU A 38 2.39 43.31 -25.41
C LEU A 38 1.16 42.40 -25.32
N GLY A 39 0.09 42.70 -26.05
CA GLY A 39 -1.11 41.87 -26.11
C GLY A 39 -0.84 40.49 -26.72
N PHE A 40 -0.06 40.43 -27.80
CA PHE A 40 0.38 39.17 -28.40
C PHE A 40 1.26 38.37 -27.42
N GLY A 41 2.23 39.03 -26.77
CA GLY A 41 3.08 38.39 -25.77
C GLY A 41 2.28 37.83 -24.59
N LEU A 42 1.29 38.57 -24.08
CA LEU A 42 0.41 38.10 -23.01
C LEU A 42 -0.45 36.91 -23.45
N MET A 43 -1.03 36.93 -24.66
CA MET A 43 -1.79 35.79 -25.17
C MET A 43 -0.92 34.54 -25.31
N GLN A 44 0.33 34.69 -25.74
CA GLN A 44 1.28 33.59 -25.82
C GLN A 44 1.57 33.01 -24.42
N VAL A 45 1.86 33.87 -23.44
CA VAL A 45 2.11 33.43 -22.05
C VAL A 45 0.88 32.76 -21.43
N LEU A 46 -0.32 33.28 -21.67
CA LEU A 46 -1.57 32.67 -21.18
C LEU A 46 -1.82 31.31 -21.85
N GLY A 47 -1.60 31.19 -23.16
CA GLY A 47 -1.70 29.92 -23.87
C GLY A 47 -0.72 28.87 -23.35
N THR A 48 0.54 29.26 -23.13
CA THR A 48 1.54 28.38 -22.51
C THR A 48 1.16 28.00 -21.09
N SER A 49 0.74 28.95 -20.26
CA SER A 49 0.36 28.65 -18.87
C SER A 49 -0.86 27.74 -18.76
N GLN A 50 -1.85 27.90 -19.65
CA GLN A 50 -3.01 27.01 -19.71
C GLN A 50 -2.59 25.61 -20.14
N SER A 51 -1.73 25.50 -21.16
CA SER A 51 -1.21 24.22 -21.64
C SER A 51 -0.44 23.48 -20.54
N GLU A 52 0.49 24.14 -19.85
CA GLU A 52 1.26 23.51 -18.76
C GLU A 52 0.38 23.10 -17.57
N GLY A 53 -0.66 23.89 -17.26
CA GLY A 53 -1.67 23.51 -16.27
C GLY A 53 -2.45 22.25 -16.65
N SER A 54 -2.90 22.15 -17.90
CA SER A 54 -3.57 20.95 -18.43
C SER A 54 -2.66 19.73 -18.39
N LYS A 55 -1.39 19.85 -18.81
CA LYS A 55 -0.41 18.75 -18.77
C LYS A 55 -0.19 18.21 -17.36
N THR A 56 -0.08 19.10 -16.38
CA THR A 56 0.13 18.70 -14.98
C THR A 56 -1.09 17.96 -14.43
N THR A 57 -2.29 18.43 -14.78
CA THR A 57 -3.54 17.77 -14.37
C THR A 57 -3.66 16.39 -15.03
N ALA A 58 -3.40 16.28 -16.34
CA ALA A 58 -3.44 15.01 -17.06
C ALA A 58 -2.49 13.98 -16.44
N ARG A 59 -1.22 14.35 -16.19
CA ARG A 59 -0.25 13.47 -15.52
C ARG A 59 -0.71 12.98 -14.15
N ASN A 60 -1.32 13.87 -13.37
CA ASN A 60 -1.78 13.52 -12.02
C ASN A 60 -2.96 12.55 -12.07
N GLU A 61 -3.97 12.82 -12.91
CA GLU A 61 -5.11 11.91 -13.05
C GLU A 61 -4.68 10.56 -13.65
N THR A 62 -3.79 10.56 -14.64
CA THR A 62 -3.19 9.33 -15.18
C THR A 62 -2.43 8.54 -14.13
N GLY A 63 -1.57 9.19 -13.34
CA GLY A 63 -0.84 8.54 -12.25
C GLY A 63 -1.79 7.88 -11.25
N ARG A 64 -2.86 8.59 -10.85
CA ARG A 64 -3.87 8.03 -9.94
C ARG A 64 -4.64 6.85 -10.54
N ALA A 65 -4.92 6.89 -11.85
CA ALA A 65 -5.58 5.79 -12.54
C ALA A 65 -4.67 4.55 -12.60
N LEU A 66 -3.38 4.75 -12.92
CA LEU A 66 -2.39 3.68 -12.92
C LEU A 66 -2.18 3.09 -11.53
N ASP A 67 -2.00 3.92 -10.50
CA ASP A 67 -1.86 3.45 -9.11
C ASP A 67 -3.06 2.57 -8.71
N PHE A 68 -4.27 2.99 -9.09
CA PHE A 68 -5.49 2.24 -8.82
C PHE A 68 -5.55 0.90 -9.56
N ILE A 69 -5.20 0.87 -10.85
CA ILE A 69 -5.16 -0.37 -11.65
C ILE A 69 -4.08 -1.30 -11.09
N SER A 70 -2.88 -0.78 -10.81
CA SER A 70 -1.78 -1.53 -10.22
C SER A 70 -2.14 -2.12 -8.85
N ASP A 71 -2.90 -1.41 -8.02
CA ASP A 71 -3.38 -1.93 -6.73
C ASP A 71 -4.43 -3.04 -6.89
N GLU A 72 -5.28 -3.01 -7.91
CA GLU A 72 -6.16 -4.15 -8.24
C GLU A 72 -5.40 -5.31 -8.87
N LEU A 73 -4.42 -5.04 -9.72
CA LEU A 73 -3.54 -6.05 -10.30
C LEU A 73 -2.76 -6.79 -9.21
N ARG A 74 -2.18 -6.06 -8.24
CA ARG A 74 -1.56 -6.65 -7.05
C ARG A 74 -2.53 -7.45 -6.18
N ARG A 75 -3.84 -7.22 -6.27
CA ARG A 75 -4.87 -8.01 -5.57
C ARG A 75 -5.37 -9.18 -6.40
N ALA A 76 -5.03 -9.25 -7.68
CA ALA A 76 -5.37 -10.35 -8.54
C ALA A 76 -4.57 -11.61 -8.15
N GLN A 77 -5.19 -12.74 -8.41
CA GLN A 77 -4.65 -14.09 -8.34
C GLN A 77 -4.16 -14.57 -9.72
N ALA A 78 -4.66 -13.98 -10.78
CA ALA A 78 -4.19 -14.28 -12.12
C ALA A 78 -4.61 -13.16 -13.06
N ILE A 79 -3.91 -13.07 -14.17
CA ILE A 79 -4.16 -12.15 -15.27
C ILE A 79 -4.44 -13.00 -16.50
N GLU A 80 -5.58 -12.77 -17.15
CA GLU A 80 -5.92 -13.53 -18.35
C GLU A 80 -5.04 -13.07 -19.51
N VAL A 81 -4.42 -14.03 -20.21
CA VAL A 81 -3.56 -13.76 -21.36
C VAL A 81 -4.40 -13.61 -22.64
N ASP A 82 -5.48 -14.40 -22.79
CA ASP A 82 -6.44 -14.28 -23.90
C ASP A 82 -7.54 -13.25 -23.58
N MET A 83 -7.50 -12.11 -24.29
CA MET A 83 -8.53 -11.05 -24.18
C MET A 83 -9.59 -11.11 -25.29
N SER A 84 -9.66 -12.19 -26.05
CA SER A 84 -10.64 -12.36 -27.13
C SER A 84 -12.06 -12.40 -26.58
N SER A 85 -13.00 -11.84 -27.34
CA SER A 85 -14.41 -11.84 -26.93
C SER A 85 -14.99 -13.24 -26.74
N SER A 86 -14.47 -14.24 -27.47
CA SER A 86 -14.86 -15.64 -27.31
C SER A 86 -14.40 -16.23 -26.00
N TYR A 87 -13.18 -15.89 -25.56
CA TYR A 87 -12.63 -16.36 -24.31
C TYR A 87 -13.33 -15.72 -23.10
N LEU A 88 -13.57 -14.41 -23.17
CA LEU A 88 -14.28 -13.70 -22.09
C LEU A 88 -15.73 -14.18 -21.90
N ASP A 89 -16.39 -14.67 -22.96
CA ASP A 89 -17.74 -15.25 -22.93
C ASP A 89 -17.75 -16.72 -22.48
N THR A 90 -16.62 -17.25 -21.97
CA THR A 90 -16.56 -18.61 -21.44
C THR A 90 -17.45 -18.73 -20.22
N THR A 91 -18.46 -19.60 -20.35
CA THR A 91 -19.40 -19.96 -19.28
C THR A 91 -18.98 -21.27 -18.64
N ASN A 92 -19.25 -21.41 -17.34
CA ASN A 92 -18.92 -22.61 -16.59
C ASN A 92 -19.55 -23.88 -17.19
N ASP A 93 -18.76 -24.93 -17.46
CA ASP A 93 -19.28 -26.22 -17.89
C ASP A 93 -19.95 -26.93 -16.70
N THR A 94 -21.28 -27.00 -16.74
CA THR A 94 -22.09 -27.70 -15.72
C THR A 94 -21.77 -29.19 -15.57
N LEU A 95 -20.99 -29.79 -16.47
CA LEU A 95 -20.54 -31.18 -16.41
C LEU A 95 -19.23 -31.36 -15.63
N THR A 96 -18.42 -30.31 -15.45
CA THR A 96 -17.15 -30.32 -14.69
C THR A 96 -17.37 -29.67 -13.31
N THR A 97 -18.02 -30.41 -12.39
CA THR A 97 -18.49 -29.87 -11.09
C THR A 97 -17.41 -29.39 -10.10
N LEU A 98 -16.13 -29.33 -10.49
CA LEU A 98 -15.01 -29.10 -9.58
C LEU A 98 -14.18 -27.85 -9.87
N ILE A 99 -14.38 -27.18 -11.01
CA ILE A 99 -13.66 -25.94 -11.38
C ILE A 99 -14.65 -24.93 -11.93
N ASN A 100 -14.53 -23.66 -11.53
CA ASN A 100 -15.32 -22.58 -12.12
C ASN A 100 -14.57 -22.05 -13.34
N GLU A 101 -14.96 -22.48 -14.54
CA GLU A 101 -14.35 -22.06 -15.80
C GLU A 101 -14.89 -20.69 -16.29
N GLU A 102 -15.75 -20.05 -15.50
CA GLU A 102 -16.35 -18.77 -15.86
C GLU A 102 -15.33 -17.63 -15.83
N VAL A 103 -15.18 -16.95 -16.97
CA VAL A 103 -14.31 -15.78 -17.10
C VAL A 103 -15.13 -14.52 -16.82
N ALA A 104 -15.87 -14.00 -17.81
CA ALA A 104 -16.73 -12.83 -17.63
C ALA A 104 -17.93 -12.81 -18.60
N PRO A 105 -18.80 -13.83 -18.64
CA PRO A 105 -19.90 -13.90 -19.61
C PRO A 105 -20.97 -12.81 -19.43
N ASP A 106 -21.06 -12.16 -18.26
CA ASP A 106 -21.95 -11.02 -18.07
C ASP A 106 -21.36 -9.70 -18.61
N PHE A 107 -20.07 -9.70 -19.00
CA PHE A 107 -19.43 -8.54 -19.59
C PHE A 107 -19.80 -8.39 -21.07
N VAL A 108 -20.38 -7.24 -21.40
CA VAL A 108 -20.65 -6.85 -22.78
C VAL A 108 -19.81 -5.63 -23.14
N LEU A 109 -18.85 -5.83 -24.04
CA LEU A 109 -17.97 -4.77 -24.54
C LEU A 109 -18.79 -3.72 -25.32
N PRO A 110 -18.68 -2.42 -25.00
CA PRO A 110 -19.34 -1.37 -25.75
C PRO A 110 -18.85 -1.28 -27.21
N THR A 111 -19.69 -0.75 -28.09
CA THR A 111 -19.32 -0.54 -29.49
C THR A 111 -18.10 0.39 -29.61
N GLY A 112 -17.08 -0.07 -30.32
CA GLY A 112 -15.82 0.65 -30.48
C GLY A 112 -14.90 0.57 -29.26
N GLY A 113 -15.21 -0.29 -28.28
CA GLY A 113 -14.31 -0.58 -27.18
C GLY A 113 -13.35 -1.72 -27.48
N THR A 114 -12.24 -1.74 -26.75
CA THR A 114 -11.20 -2.78 -26.77
C THR A 114 -10.85 -3.15 -25.35
N VAL A 115 -10.81 -4.46 -25.04
CA VAL A 115 -10.37 -4.95 -23.73
C VAL A 115 -8.85 -4.87 -23.65
N SER A 116 -8.35 -4.35 -22.54
CA SER A 116 -6.92 -4.11 -22.35
C SER A 116 -6.33 -4.89 -21.17
N LEU A 117 -7.15 -5.34 -20.22
CA LEU A 117 -6.71 -6.14 -19.07
C LEU A 117 -7.90 -6.89 -18.45
N ALA A 118 -7.69 -8.14 -18.05
CA ALA A 118 -8.69 -8.95 -17.35
C ALA A 118 -8.04 -9.64 -16.14
N LEU A 119 -8.61 -9.43 -14.94
CA LEU A 119 -8.03 -9.85 -13.67
C LEU A 119 -8.92 -10.86 -12.95
N GLN A 120 -8.34 -11.98 -12.51
CA GLN A 120 -8.95 -12.92 -11.58
C GLN A 120 -8.69 -12.45 -10.16
N ILE A 121 -9.73 -12.07 -9.41
CA ILE A 121 -9.57 -11.58 -8.04
C ILE A 121 -10.20 -12.57 -7.05
N PRO A 122 -9.48 -12.98 -5.98
CA PRO A 122 -10.01 -13.90 -4.99
C PRO A 122 -11.35 -13.44 -4.39
N GLY A 123 -12.33 -14.34 -4.37
CA GLY A 123 -13.66 -14.07 -3.80
C GLY A 123 -14.57 -13.19 -4.67
N VAL A 124 -14.15 -12.85 -5.89
CA VAL A 124 -14.97 -12.18 -6.91
C VAL A 124 -15.47 -13.22 -7.92
N SER A 125 -16.76 -13.18 -8.28
CA SER A 125 -17.39 -14.26 -9.05
C SER A 125 -17.01 -14.34 -10.53
N GLN A 126 -16.52 -13.24 -11.12
CA GLN A 126 -16.10 -13.13 -12.52
C GLN A 126 -14.88 -12.20 -12.61
N ARG A 127 -14.19 -12.18 -13.76
CA ARG A 127 -13.01 -11.33 -13.97
C ARG A 127 -13.35 -9.84 -13.92
N VAL A 128 -12.47 -9.06 -13.31
CA VAL A 128 -12.53 -7.59 -13.38
C VAL A 128 -11.88 -7.17 -14.69
N ILE A 129 -12.62 -6.43 -15.52
CA ILE A 129 -12.20 -6.09 -16.88
C ILE A 129 -11.90 -4.59 -16.96
N TYR A 130 -10.73 -4.23 -17.47
CA TYR A 130 -10.42 -2.88 -17.92
C TYR A 130 -10.44 -2.83 -19.44
N PHE A 131 -11.09 -1.79 -19.96
CA PHE A 131 -11.24 -1.62 -21.39
C PHE A 131 -11.28 -0.14 -21.74
N VAL A 132 -10.80 0.20 -22.94
CA VAL A 132 -10.94 1.52 -23.54
C VAL A 132 -12.19 1.54 -24.40
N ALA A 133 -12.96 2.63 -24.36
CA ALA A 133 -14.07 2.84 -25.27
C ALA A 133 -14.38 4.33 -25.47
N PRO A 134 -15.04 4.71 -26.57
CA PRO A 134 -15.57 6.06 -26.73
C PRO A 134 -16.53 6.43 -25.58
N PRO A 135 -16.61 7.72 -25.19
CA PRO A 135 -17.53 8.16 -24.16
C PRO A 135 -18.97 7.83 -24.55
N ALA A 136 -19.72 7.24 -23.61
CA ALA A 136 -21.13 6.92 -23.84
C ALA A 136 -21.92 8.19 -24.23
N THR A 137 -22.90 8.05 -25.12
CA THR A 137 -23.71 9.19 -25.58
C THR A 137 -24.44 9.85 -24.40
N GLY A 138 -24.20 11.14 -24.18
CA GLY A 138 -24.78 11.90 -23.07
C GLY A 138 -24.01 11.80 -21.74
N SER A 139 -22.88 11.09 -21.74
CA SER A 139 -21.94 11.05 -20.62
C SER A 139 -21.24 12.40 -20.39
N PRO A 140 -20.88 12.76 -19.14
CA PRO A 140 -20.03 13.92 -18.87
C PRO A 140 -18.58 13.76 -19.37
N TRP A 141 -18.12 12.51 -19.52
CA TRP A 141 -16.73 12.13 -19.89
C TRP A 141 -16.35 12.64 -21.29
N LYS A 142 -15.09 13.06 -21.43
CA LYS A 142 -14.52 13.59 -22.68
C LYS A 142 -13.87 12.49 -23.51
N GLY A 143 -14.07 12.57 -24.82
CA GLY A 143 -13.38 11.71 -25.78
C GLY A 143 -12.04 12.33 -26.22
N PRO A 144 -11.25 11.60 -27.02
CA PRO A 144 -11.73 10.55 -27.91
C PRO A 144 -12.02 9.20 -27.24
N LEU A 145 -11.19 8.77 -26.28
CA LEU A 145 -11.38 7.53 -25.53
C LEU A 145 -11.50 7.78 -24.01
N VAL A 146 -12.04 6.78 -23.31
CA VAL A 146 -12.20 6.73 -21.85
C VAL A 146 -11.81 5.32 -21.40
N ILE A 147 -11.03 5.21 -20.32
CA ILE A 147 -10.78 3.93 -19.66
C ILE A 147 -11.93 3.64 -18.72
N TYR A 148 -12.51 2.47 -18.88
CA TYR A 148 -13.54 1.95 -18.01
C TYR A 148 -13.05 0.72 -17.28
N ARG A 149 -13.60 0.55 -16.09
CA ARG A 149 -13.53 -0.66 -15.28
C ARG A 149 -14.91 -1.31 -15.23
N TRP A 150 -14.96 -2.61 -15.38
CA TRP A 150 -16.15 -3.42 -15.11
C TRP A 150 -15.80 -4.45 -14.04
N GLY A 151 -16.49 -4.38 -12.91
CA GLY A 151 -16.17 -5.18 -11.72
C GLY A 151 -17.12 -4.86 -10.57
N PRO A 152 -16.92 -5.48 -9.40
CA PRO A 152 -17.69 -5.15 -8.19
C PRO A 152 -17.52 -3.68 -7.82
N GLU A 153 -18.58 -3.09 -7.26
CA GLU A 153 -18.57 -1.75 -6.67
C GLU A 153 -17.57 -1.71 -5.52
N LEU A 154 -16.84 -0.59 -5.43
CA LEU A 154 -15.89 -0.33 -4.36
C LEU A 154 -16.53 0.53 -3.27
N THR A 155 -16.28 0.17 -2.02
CA THR A 155 -16.61 1.01 -0.86
C THR A 155 -15.69 2.22 -0.77
N ALA A 156 -16.04 3.21 0.05
CA ALA A 156 -15.21 4.40 0.28
C ALA A 156 -13.79 4.08 0.80
N ASN A 157 -13.58 2.87 1.34
CA ASN A 157 -12.29 2.40 1.83
C ASN A 157 -11.52 1.57 0.79
N GLY A 158 -12.01 1.48 -0.47
CA GLY A 158 -11.35 0.72 -1.54
C GLY A 158 -11.52 -0.80 -1.45
N SER A 159 -12.35 -1.31 -0.55
CA SER A 159 -12.74 -2.73 -0.47
C SER A 159 -13.95 -3.02 -1.34
N TYR A 160 -14.05 -4.22 -1.90
CA TYR A 160 -15.23 -4.63 -2.65
C TYR A 160 -16.48 -4.73 -1.78
N VAL A 161 -17.62 -4.34 -2.36
CA VAL A 161 -18.92 -4.49 -1.70
C VAL A 161 -19.27 -5.97 -1.59
N THR A 162 -19.42 -6.47 -0.36
CA THR A 162 -19.85 -7.86 -0.06
C THR A 162 -21.27 -7.94 0.48
N ASP A 163 -21.93 -6.80 0.71
CA ASP A 163 -23.29 -6.72 1.23
C ASP A 163 -24.28 -7.41 0.26
N PRO A 164 -25.01 -8.46 0.68
CA PRO A 164 -25.92 -9.20 -0.18
C PRO A 164 -27.07 -8.36 -0.73
N THR A 165 -27.36 -7.20 -0.14
CA THR A 165 -28.44 -6.30 -0.57
C THR A 165 -28.04 -5.34 -1.69
N LYS A 166 -26.74 -5.19 -1.96
CA LYS A 166 -26.22 -4.29 -2.98
C LYS A 166 -26.17 -4.97 -4.35
N ALA A 167 -26.49 -4.22 -5.40
CA ALA A 167 -26.44 -4.74 -6.77
C ALA A 167 -24.99 -4.98 -7.22
N GLY A 168 -24.08 -4.04 -6.95
CA GLY A 168 -22.66 -4.12 -7.34
C GLY A 168 -21.79 -5.03 -6.46
N ARG A 169 -22.35 -5.99 -5.73
CA ARG A 169 -21.59 -6.85 -4.83
C ARG A 169 -20.74 -7.89 -5.57
N VAL A 170 -19.71 -8.42 -4.90
CA VAL A 170 -18.70 -9.36 -5.47
C VAL A 170 -19.26 -10.63 -6.13
N ASN A 171 -20.44 -11.09 -5.72
CA ASN A 171 -21.07 -12.32 -6.21
C ASN A 171 -22.33 -12.06 -7.07
N ASN A 172 -22.42 -10.89 -7.71
CA ASN A 172 -23.52 -10.52 -8.58
C ASN A 172 -23.05 -9.72 -9.81
N PRO A 173 -22.36 -10.36 -10.76
CA PRO A 173 -21.81 -9.69 -11.96
C PRO A 173 -22.85 -8.94 -12.78
N PHE A 174 -24.08 -9.46 -12.84
CA PHE A 174 -25.22 -8.79 -13.46
C PHE A 174 -25.50 -7.38 -12.92
N GLY A 175 -25.13 -7.11 -11.67
CA GLY A 175 -25.29 -5.79 -11.04
C GLY A 175 -24.07 -4.88 -11.15
N TRP A 176 -22.98 -5.33 -11.78
CA TRP A 176 -21.77 -4.54 -11.96
C TRP A 176 -21.98 -3.49 -13.04
N THR A 177 -21.36 -2.33 -12.84
CA THR A 177 -21.45 -1.19 -13.75
C THR A 177 -20.11 -0.90 -14.38
N LYS A 178 -20.16 -0.27 -15.56
CA LYS A 178 -18.97 0.22 -16.27
C LYS A 178 -18.62 1.60 -15.68
N GLU A 179 -17.62 1.64 -14.82
CA GLU A 179 -17.14 2.84 -14.14
C GLU A 179 -16.03 3.48 -14.96
N ALA A 180 -16.17 4.74 -15.32
CA ALA A 180 -15.08 5.46 -15.99
C ALA A 180 -14.03 5.86 -14.95
N LEU A 181 -12.77 5.54 -15.24
CA LEU A 181 -11.63 5.89 -14.39
C LEU A 181 -11.02 7.22 -14.82
N ILE A 182 -10.79 7.36 -16.12
CA ILE A 182 -10.13 8.53 -16.71
C ILE A 182 -10.62 8.73 -18.14
N ASP A 183 -10.74 9.99 -18.53
CA ASP A 183 -11.24 10.43 -19.83
C ASP A 183 -10.18 11.20 -20.62
N ASN A 184 -10.55 11.67 -21.82
CA ASN A 184 -9.66 12.41 -22.72
C ASN A 184 -8.40 11.64 -23.11
N ILE A 185 -8.54 10.32 -23.24
CA ILE A 185 -7.49 9.40 -23.66
C ILE A 185 -7.33 9.50 -25.17
N ASP A 186 -6.09 9.51 -25.65
CA ASP A 186 -5.77 9.64 -27.07
C ASP A 186 -6.18 8.39 -27.86
N ASP A 187 -6.71 8.58 -29.06
CA ASP A 187 -7.05 7.52 -30.03
C ASP A 187 -5.99 7.34 -31.11
N THR A 188 -4.83 7.98 -30.95
CA THR A 188 -3.68 7.80 -31.84
C THR A 188 -3.02 6.45 -31.60
N ASP A 189 -2.90 5.64 -32.66
CA ASP A 189 -2.19 4.36 -32.63
C ASP A 189 -0.76 4.54 -32.09
N GLN A 190 -0.42 3.76 -31.08
CA GLN A 190 0.92 3.63 -30.53
C GLN A 190 1.47 2.26 -30.89
N ASP A 191 2.68 2.25 -31.40
CA ASP A 191 3.45 1.03 -31.59
C ASP A 191 4.00 0.58 -30.23
N LEU A 192 3.80 -0.69 -29.91
CA LEU A 192 4.22 -1.29 -28.65
C LEU A 192 5.10 -2.50 -28.94
N ASP A 193 6.24 -2.47 -28.27
CA ASP A 193 7.26 -3.50 -28.20
C ASP A 193 7.23 -3.97 -26.74
N CYS A 194 6.37 -4.96 -26.48
CA CYS A 194 6.10 -5.50 -25.15
C CYS A 194 7.33 -6.22 -24.62
N ASP A 195 8.03 -6.86 -25.53
CA ASP A 195 9.21 -7.62 -25.22
C ASP A 195 10.42 -6.65 -25.18
N GLY A 196 10.57 -5.67 -26.07
CA GLY A 196 11.72 -4.76 -26.08
C GLY A 196 12.88 -5.25 -26.95
N ASP A 197 12.62 -6.14 -27.90
CA ASP A 197 13.58 -6.63 -28.89
C ASP A 197 13.78 -5.66 -30.08
N GLY A 198 12.91 -4.65 -30.17
CA GLY A 198 12.90 -3.63 -31.21
C GLY A 198 11.93 -3.92 -32.36
N ILE A 199 11.10 -4.95 -32.26
CA ILE A 199 10.02 -5.33 -33.17
C ILE A 199 8.69 -4.93 -32.51
N ILE A 200 7.74 -4.50 -33.35
CA ILE A 200 6.45 -4.04 -32.85
C ILE A 200 5.55 -5.26 -32.71
N ASP A 201 5.21 -5.61 -31.48
CA ASP A 201 4.25 -6.66 -31.16
C ASP A 201 2.83 -6.21 -31.49
N SER A 202 2.45 -5.06 -30.94
CA SER A 202 1.07 -4.61 -30.98
C SER A 202 0.95 -3.14 -31.32
N THR A 203 -0.23 -2.78 -31.81
CA THR A 203 -0.64 -1.38 -31.96
C THR A 203 -1.86 -1.16 -31.10
N TYR A 204 -1.81 -0.16 -30.21
CA TYR A 204 -2.89 0.11 -29.27
C TYR A 204 -3.27 1.60 -29.25
N GLN A 205 -4.46 1.87 -28.71
CA GLN A 205 -4.96 3.23 -28.53
C GLN A 205 -5.27 3.43 -27.04
N GLY A 206 -4.61 4.42 -26.43
CA GLY A 206 -4.90 4.85 -25.07
C GLY A 206 -4.30 3.98 -23.96
N PHE A 207 -4.79 2.76 -23.77
CA PHE A 207 -4.36 1.89 -22.67
C PHE A 207 -4.20 0.44 -23.11
N PHE A 208 -3.09 -0.17 -22.69
CA PHE A 208 -2.76 -1.55 -22.99
C PHE A 208 -1.96 -2.15 -21.83
N ALA A 209 -2.11 -3.46 -21.64
CA ALA A 209 -1.29 -4.23 -20.72
C ALA A 209 -0.56 -5.32 -21.51
N CYS A 210 0.78 -5.30 -21.47
CA CYS A 210 1.57 -6.45 -21.89
C CYS A 210 1.53 -7.44 -20.74
N VAL A 211 0.91 -8.58 -20.98
CA VAL A 211 0.78 -9.67 -20.02
C VAL A 211 1.78 -10.73 -20.47
N VAL A 212 2.77 -11.01 -19.63
CA VAL A 212 3.88 -11.93 -19.94
C VAL A 212 3.58 -13.26 -19.27
N ASP A 213 3.48 -14.33 -20.04
CA ASP A 213 3.35 -15.67 -19.46
C ASP A 213 4.73 -16.18 -19.02
N ASP A 214 4.79 -16.88 -17.90
CA ASP A 214 6.07 -17.21 -17.21
C ASP A 214 6.43 -18.70 -17.31
N ASP A 215 5.67 -19.49 -18.08
CA ASP A 215 5.80 -20.95 -18.09
C ASP A 215 6.62 -21.52 -19.27
N GLY A 216 6.94 -20.70 -20.28
CA GLY A 216 7.87 -21.02 -21.36
C GLY A 216 7.40 -22.13 -22.31
N ASP A 217 6.09 -22.29 -22.52
CA ASP A 217 5.48 -23.41 -23.28
C ASP A 217 5.25 -23.15 -24.79
N ASP A 218 5.81 -22.07 -25.37
CA ASP A 218 5.78 -21.70 -26.79
C ASP A 218 4.36 -21.40 -27.37
N ILE A 219 3.30 -21.19 -26.56
CA ILE A 219 2.04 -20.61 -27.06
C ILE A 219 2.13 -19.08 -27.19
N SER A 220 1.55 -18.54 -28.26
CA SER A 220 1.61 -17.10 -28.58
C SER A 220 0.95 -16.25 -27.50
N GLU A 221 1.79 -15.60 -26.71
CA GLU A 221 1.46 -14.63 -25.67
C GLU A 221 1.07 -13.28 -26.30
N ASN A 222 0.36 -12.42 -25.57
CA ASN A 222 0.16 -11.03 -26.02
C ASN A 222 1.46 -10.20 -25.93
N ALA A 223 2.48 -10.70 -25.22
CA ALA A 223 3.81 -10.11 -25.12
C ALA A 223 4.75 -10.44 -26.30
N ASP A 224 4.66 -11.65 -26.89
CA ASP A 224 5.29 -12.01 -28.19
C ASP A 224 4.19 -12.31 -29.23
N SER A 225 3.34 -11.31 -29.48
CA SER A 225 2.24 -11.47 -30.44
C SER A 225 2.72 -11.56 -31.89
N ASN A 226 3.98 -11.24 -32.14
CA ASN A 226 4.62 -11.31 -33.45
C ASN A 226 5.20 -12.72 -33.73
N ASN A 227 5.38 -13.52 -32.67
CA ASN A 227 5.82 -14.92 -32.66
C ASN A 227 7.20 -15.09 -33.32
N ASP A 228 8.13 -14.17 -33.07
CA ASP A 228 9.51 -14.28 -33.55
C ASP A 228 10.40 -15.17 -32.67
N GLY A 229 9.87 -15.62 -31.52
CA GLY A 229 10.51 -16.57 -30.63
C GLY A 229 11.49 -15.93 -29.65
N PHE A 230 11.29 -14.64 -29.33
CA PHE A 230 12.07 -13.91 -28.35
C PHE A 230 11.25 -13.63 -27.07
N VAL A 231 10.96 -14.68 -26.31
CA VAL A 231 10.35 -14.57 -24.96
C VAL A 231 11.29 -13.78 -24.05
N LEU A 232 10.81 -12.68 -23.45
CA LEU A 232 11.70 -11.64 -22.94
C LEU A 232 11.86 -11.53 -21.42
N ALA A 233 13.11 -11.17 -21.07
CA ALA A 233 13.61 -10.62 -19.81
C ALA A 233 12.97 -9.28 -19.35
N VAL A 234 11.65 -9.11 -19.49
CA VAL A 234 10.88 -7.95 -18.96
C VAL A 234 10.13 -8.32 -17.68
N ALA A 235 10.05 -9.62 -17.34
CA ALA A 235 9.59 -10.08 -16.03
C ALA A 235 10.67 -9.99 -14.92
N THR A 236 11.88 -9.53 -15.24
CA THR A 236 13.04 -9.57 -14.35
C THR A 236 13.20 -8.28 -13.55
N ASP A 237 12.11 -7.70 -13.06
CA ASP A 237 12.22 -6.80 -11.89
C ASP A 237 12.51 -7.69 -10.66
N VAL A 238 13.76 -8.17 -10.58
CA VAL A 238 14.17 -9.25 -9.65
C VAL A 238 14.00 -8.80 -8.20
N ASP A 239 14.08 -7.50 -7.92
CA ASP A 239 13.92 -6.95 -6.57
C ASP A 239 12.57 -6.22 -6.34
N GLY A 240 11.69 -6.19 -7.35
CA GLY A 240 10.34 -5.66 -7.25
C GLY A 240 10.26 -4.14 -7.05
N ASP A 241 11.31 -3.40 -7.41
CA ASP A 241 11.41 -1.96 -7.20
C ASP A 241 10.74 -1.13 -8.34
N GLY A 242 10.40 -1.78 -9.46
CA GLY A 242 9.74 -1.19 -10.60
C GLY A 242 10.67 -0.42 -11.56
N ILE A 243 11.98 -0.59 -11.48
CA ILE A 243 13.00 0.11 -12.28
C ILE A 243 13.91 -0.88 -13.01
N LYS A 244 13.82 -0.91 -14.35
CA LYS A 244 14.74 -1.69 -15.20
C LYS A 244 16.20 -1.25 -15.02
N GLU A 245 17.03 -2.07 -14.39
CA GLU A 245 18.47 -1.88 -14.26
C GLU A 245 19.30 -3.09 -14.74
N THR A 246 20.63 -2.98 -14.72
CA THR A 246 21.51 -4.03 -15.29
C THR A 246 21.49 -5.32 -14.46
N ALA A 247 20.97 -5.28 -13.23
CA ALA A 247 20.76 -6.45 -12.38
C ALA A 247 19.63 -7.36 -12.91
N ASP A 248 18.70 -6.81 -13.69
CA ASP A 248 17.48 -7.44 -14.21
C ASP A 248 17.70 -8.29 -15.46
N THR A 249 18.88 -8.86 -15.65
CA THR A 249 19.27 -9.56 -16.89
C THR A 249 19.43 -11.07 -16.75
N ALA A 250 19.19 -11.63 -15.56
CA ALA A 250 19.08 -13.07 -15.32
C ALA A 250 17.60 -13.48 -15.33
N SER A 251 17.28 -14.75 -15.64
CA SER A 251 15.93 -15.34 -15.65
C SER A 251 15.03 -14.87 -14.49
N ALA A 252 13.70 -14.83 -14.72
CA ALA A 252 12.76 -14.33 -13.73
C ALA A 252 12.88 -15.11 -12.41
N ASP A 253 13.04 -14.37 -11.30
CA ASP A 253 12.81 -14.90 -9.96
C ASP A 253 11.30 -14.94 -9.74
N VAL A 254 10.73 -16.12 -10.00
CA VAL A 254 9.29 -16.33 -10.04
C VAL A 254 8.76 -16.53 -8.62
N ASN A 255 9.60 -17.08 -7.72
CA ASN A 255 9.22 -17.41 -6.35
C ASN A 255 9.54 -16.29 -5.32
N GLY A 256 10.32 -15.27 -5.72
CA GLY A 256 10.65 -14.09 -4.93
C GLY A 256 11.73 -14.31 -3.87
N ASP A 257 12.60 -15.33 -4.03
CA ASP A 257 13.64 -15.65 -3.05
C ASP A 257 14.95 -14.86 -3.24
N GLY A 258 15.00 -13.99 -4.25
CA GLY A 258 16.14 -13.15 -4.62
C GLY A 258 17.20 -13.89 -5.43
N THR A 259 16.96 -15.14 -5.84
CA THR A 259 17.90 -15.96 -6.60
C THR A 259 17.24 -16.65 -7.78
N THR A 260 17.64 -16.23 -8.98
CA THR A 260 17.29 -16.92 -10.21
C THR A 260 17.90 -18.33 -10.30
N ASP A 261 17.10 -19.38 -10.12
CA ASP A 261 17.53 -20.77 -10.28
C ASP A 261 16.44 -21.69 -10.89
N SER A 262 16.68 -22.99 -10.96
CA SER A 262 15.71 -23.93 -11.56
C SER A 262 14.44 -24.11 -10.74
N LYS A 263 14.43 -23.68 -9.47
CA LYS A 263 13.27 -23.73 -8.57
C LYS A 263 12.25 -22.65 -8.88
N ASP A 264 12.66 -21.61 -9.61
CA ASP A 264 11.73 -20.64 -10.18
C ASP A 264 10.74 -21.27 -11.15
N LEU A 265 11.14 -22.37 -11.80
CA LEU A 265 10.32 -23.10 -12.78
C LEU A 265 9.85 -24.48 -12.27
N ASP A 266 10.18 -24.85 -11.04
CA ASP A 266 9.92 -26.16 -10.43
C ASP A 266 9.40 -25.92 -9.01
N MET A 267 8.21 -25.32 -8.91
CA MET A 267 7.65 -24.85 -7.64
C MET A 267 7.37 -25.98 -6.64
N ASN A 268 7.28 -27.24 -7.09
CA ASN A 268 7.14 -28.38 -6.18
C ASN A 268 8.48 -29.08 -5.84
N GLU A 269 9.59 -28.58 -6.40
CA GLU A 269 10.96 -29.07 -6.24
C GLU A 269 11.14 -30.58 -6.58
N ASP A 270 10.35 -31.14 -7.50
CA ASP A 270 10.46 -32.56 -7.89
C ASP A 270 11.58 -32.83 -8.91
N GLY A 271 12.21 -31.78 -9.41
CA GLY A 271 13.29 -31.79 -10.39
C GLY A 271 12.82 -31.83 -11.84
N VAL A 272 11.52 -31.63 -12.11
CA VAL A 272 10.90 -31.72 -13.43
C VAL A 272 9.81 -30.65 -13.57
N THR A 273 10.08 -29.54 -14.27
CA THR A 273 9.06 -28.57 -14.68
C THR A 273 7.91 -29.25 -15.44
N ASN A 274 6.75 -29.36 -14.80
CA ASN A 274 5.57 -30.03 -15.31
C ASN A 274 4.27 -29.40 -14.74
N PHE A 275 3.10 -29.94 -15.10
CA PHE A 275 1.80 -29.38 -14.67
C PHE A 275 1.64 -29.30 -13.14
N GLU A 276 2.37 -30.13 -12.38
CA GLU A 276 2.38 -30.13 -10.92
C GLU A 276 3.14 -28.93 -10.33
N ASP A 277 3.86 -28.15 -11.15
CA ASP A 277 4.60 -26.93 -10.74
C ASP A 277 3.80 -25.64 -10.91
N ASN A 278 2.58 -25.72 -11.46
CA ASN A 278 1.82 -24.55 -11.93
C ASN A 278 2.58 -23.71 -12.97
N ALA A 279 3.56 -24.28 -13.66
CA ALA A 279 3.86 -23.88 -15.05
C ALA A 279 2.61 -24.24 -15.84
N ASP A 280 1.85 -23.23 -16.24
CA ASP A 280 0.44 -23.41 -16.56
C ASP A 280 0.24 -24.04 -17.95
N SER A 281 -0.97 -24.51 -18.18
CA SER A 281 -1.46 -24.75 -19.54
C SER A 281 -2.87 -24.18 -19.63
N ASP A 282 -3.18 -23.24 -18.72
CA ASP A 282 -4.49 -22.67 -18.41
C ASP A 282 -4.61 -21.18 -18.83
N GLY A 283 -3.53 -20.57 -19.31
CA GLY A 283 -3.49 -19.28 -20.00
C GLY A 283 -3.51 -18.07 -19.06
N LYS A 284 -2.80 -18.13 -17.93
CA LYS A 284 -2.87 -17.17 -16.83
C LYS A 284 -1.48 -16.69 -16.37
N SER A 285 -1.23 -15.41 -16.60
CA SER A 285 -0.01 -14.74 -16.13
C SER A 285 -0.14 -14.14 -14.72
N ILE A 286 1.00 -13.92 -14.06
CA ILE A 286 1.13 -13.17 -12.81
C ILE A 286 1.76 -11.79 -12.97
N THR A 287 2.27 -11.42 -14.14
CA THR A 287 2.96 -10.13 -14.35
C THR A 287 2.36 -9.38 -15.54
N ALA A 288 2.05 -8.10 -15.35
CA ALA A 288 1.74 -7.23 -16.49
C ALA A 288 2.44 -5.88 -16.42
N GLN A 289 2.93 -5.44 -17.57
CA GLN A 289 3.39 -4.09 -17.78
C GLN A 289 2.26 -3.24 -18.36
N LEU A 290 1.93 -2.16 -17.66
CA LEU A 290 0.84 -1.27 -18.02
C LEU A 290 1.38 -0.09 -18.82
N PHE A 291 0.81 0.12 -20.00
CA PHE A 291 1.12 1.20 -20.92
C PHE A 291 -0.07 2.14 -21.05
N PHE A 292 0.19 3.43 -20.88
CA PHE A 292 -0.82 4.45 -20.94
C PHE A 292 -0.35 5.63 -21.79
N THR A 293 -1.19 6.02 -22.74
CA THR A 293 -1.03 7.20 -23.59
C THR A 293 -2.14 8.18 -23.29
N GLY A 294 -1.79 9.23 -22.55
CA GLY A 294 -2.69 10.34 -22.25
C GLY A 294 -2.87 11.29 -23.45
N GLU A 295 -3.64 12.35 -23.24
CA GLU A 295 -3.93 13.37 -24.25
C GLU A 295 -2.67 13.90 -24.95
N THR A 296 -2.64 13.81 -26.30
CA THR A 296 -1.66 14.56 -27.10
C THR A 296 -2.10 16.02 -27.29
N ILE A 297 -1.47 16.94 -26.55
CA ILE A 297 -1.71 18.38 -26.72
C ILE A 297 -0.78 18.94 -27.80
N THR A 298 -1.36 19.38 -28.94
CA THR A 298 -0.61 20.10 -29.97
C THR A 298 -0.44 21.57 -29.57
N VAL A 299 0.76 21.96 -29.13
CA VAL A 299 1.08 23.34 -28.79
C VAL A 299 1.64 24.06 -30.02
N SER A 300 0.84 24.94 -30.63
CA SER A 300 1.30 25.93 -31.63
C SER A 300 2.01 25.38 -32.88
N GLY A 301 1.55 24.26 -33.43
CA GLY A 301 1.83 23.86 -34.82
C GLY A 301 3.18 23.18 -35.10
N THR A 302 4.02 22.95 -34.10
CA THR A 302 5.31 22.23 -34.29
C THR A 302 5.69 21.26 -33.17
N SER A 303 4.99 21.24 -32.03
CA SER A 303 5.28 20.31 -30.93
C SER A 303 4.00 19.72 -30.34
N SER A 304 3.82 18.42 -30.51
CA SER A 304 2.89 17.60 -29.74
C SER A 304 3.54 17.23 -28.40
N TYR A 305 2.74 17.22 -27.35
CA TYR A 305 3.11 16.67 -26.05
C TYR A 305 2.15 15.52 -25.77
N SER A 306 2.67 14.29 -25.64
CA SER A 306 1.91 13.15 -25.11
C SER A 306 2.28 12.93 -23.64
N ALA A 307 1.31 12.61 -22.80
CA ALA A 307 1.53 12.17 -21.43
C ALA A 307 1.61 10.64 -21.41
N ASP A 308 2.69 10.09 -21.96
CA ASP A 308 2.95 8.67 -21.92
C ASP A 308 3.50 8.29 -20.56
N THR A 309 2.90 7.28 -19.93
CA THR A 309 3.33 6.74 -18.64
C THR A 309 3.33 5.23 -18.71
N GLN A 310 4.36 4.63 -18.12
CA GLN A 310 4.53 3.18 -18.05
C GLN A 310 4.70 2.81 -16.58
N THR A 311 4.13 1.68 -16.17
CA THR A 311 4.34 1.11 -14.84
C THR A 311 4.30 -0.41 -14.95
N VAL A 312 5.18 -1.09 -14.22
CA VAL A 312 5.16 -2.54 -14.09
C VAL A 312 4.41 -2.88 -12.81
N ALA A 313 3.49 -3.86 -12.88
CA ALA A 313 2.80 -4.36 -11.70
C ALA A 313 2.70 -5.89 -11.76
N ARG A 314 2.93 -6.53 -10.61
CA ARG A 314 2.85 -7.98 -10.44
C ARG A 314 1.65 -8.35 -9.57
N ALA A 315 0.90 -9.39 -9.95
CA ALA A 315 -0.16 -10.00 -9.18
C ALA A 315 0.46 -10.75 -7.99
N ARG A 316 -0.14 -10.63 -6.79
CA ARG A 316 0.51 -11.12 -5.55
C ARG A 316 0.30 -12.62 -5.27
N ILE A 317 -0.38 -13.37 -6.13
CA ILE A 317 -0.75 -14.77 -5.81
C ILE A 317 -0.79 -15.61 -7.08
N ALA A 318 -0.06 -16.73 -7.12
CA ALA A 318 -0.53 -18.00 -7.68
C ALA A 318 0.00 -19.10 -6.72
N PRO A 319 -0.69 -20.24 -6.41
CA PRO A 319 -1.86 -20.87 -7.03
C PRO A 319 -3.02 -21.27 -6.06
N GLU A 320 -4.10 -21.83 -6.62
CA GLU A 320 -5.40 -22.14 -5.97
C GLU A 320 -5.39 -23.29 -4.92
N ASN A 321 -4.31 -24.07 -4.77
CA ASN A 321 -4.34 -25.34 -4.02
C ASN A 321 -3.38 -25.46 -2.81
N ASN A 322 -2.63 -24.43 -2.48
CA ASN A 322 -1.56 -24.48 -1.47
C ASN A 322 -1.72 -23.36 -0.43
N SER A 323 -2.96 -22.93 -0.15
CA SER A 323 -3.22 -21.98 0.95
C SER A 323 -2.76 -22.47 2.34
N GLU A 324 -2.38 -23.75 2.48
CA GLU A 324 -1.74 -24.28 3.70
C GLU A 324 -0.21 -24.09 3.74
N GLU A 325 0.47 -23.76 2.63
CA GLU A 325 1.94 -23.72 2.51
C GLU A 325 2.51 -22.40 1.97
N LEU A 326 1.79 -21.27 2.08
CA LEU A 326 2.46 -19.97 1.87
C LEU A 326 3.57 -19.84 2.92
N THR A 327 4.81 -19.87 2.46
CA THR A 327 6.02 -19.67 3.26
C THR A 327 6.28 -18.19 3.44
N SER A 328 6.00 -17.33 2.46
CA SER A 328 6.15 -15.87 2.58
C SER A 328 4.84 -15.14 2.92
N TYR A 329 4.91 -14.17 3.84
CA TYR A 329 3.80 -13.27 4.18
C TYR A 329 4.25 -11.81 4.19
N SER A 330 3.42 -10.93 3.62
CA SER A 330 3.62 -9.49 3.77
C SER A 330 3.09 -8.98 5.12
N TRP A 331 3.90 -8.18 5.80
CA TRP A 331 3.57 -7.46 7.02
C TRP A 331 3.47 -5.97 6.71
N SER A 332 2.33 -5.37 7.03
CA SER A 332 2.13 -3.92 6.96
C SER A 332 2.20 -3.33 8.36
N ILE A 333 3.15 -2.41 8.59
CA ILE A 333 3.46 -1.87 9.92
C ILE A 333 3.01 -0.41 10.05
N GLU A 334 2.19 -0.13 11.05
CA GLU A 334 1.72 1.21 11.42
C GLU A 334 2.26 1.57 12.81
N GLY A 335 3.24 2.47 12.87
CA GLY A 335 3.77 2.98 14.14
C GLY A 335 2.71 3.78 14.91
N LEU A 336 2.54 3.48 16.21
CA LEU A 336 1.61 4.24 17.06
C LEU A 336 2.23 5.52 17.62
N GLY A 337 3.51 5.76 17.37
CA GLY A 337 4.28 6.90 17.83
C GLY A 337 4.70 6.77 19.30
N GLY A 338 5.97 7.08 19.59
CA GLY A 338 6.49 7.26 20.95
C GLY A 338 7.00 8.68 21.15
N GLU A 339 7.03 9.16 22.40
CA GLU A 339 7.77 10.37 22.76
C GLU A 339 9.20 9.98 23.13
N TYR A 340 9.98 9.63 22.12
CA TYR A 340 11.40 9.31 22.25
C TYR A 340 12.21 10.57 22.64
N ASN A 341 12.21 10.92 23.92
CA ASN A 341 12.99 12.00 24.49
C ASN A 341 13.82 11.48 25.67
N CYS A 342 15.12 11.80 25.71
CA CYS A 342 15.91 11.60 26.92
C CYS A 342 15.44 12.56 28.04
N LYS A 343 15.81 12.27 29.30
CA LYS A 343 15.65 13.23 30.43
C LYS A 343 16.29 14.60 30.16
N SER A 344 17.30 14.64 29.29
CA SER A 344 17.99 15.86 28.83
C SER A 344 17.22 16.66 27.77
N GLY A 345 16.11 16.14 27.25
CA GLY A 345 15.30 16.74 26.19
C GLY A 345 15.82 16.50 24.77
N THR A 346 16.89 15.70 24.61
CA THR A 346 17.37 15.29 23.28
C THR A 346 16.40 14.26 22.68
N PRO A 347 15.82 14.51 21.50
CA PRO A 347 15.01 13.53 20.80
C PRO A 347 15.89 12.39 20.28
N TRP A 348 15.33 11.19 20.20
CA TRP A 348 15.97 10.03 19.59
C TRP A 348 14.95 9.28 18.71
N ASP A 349 15.38 8.33 17.88
CA ASP A 349 14.50 7.56 16.99
C ASP A 349 14.57 6.05 17.29
N MET A 350 13.53 5.31 16.94
CA MET A 350 13.50 3.86 17.06
C MET A 350 13.77 3.20 15.69
N GLN A 351 14.72 2.27 15.66
CA GLN A 351 14.93 1.35 14.55
C GLN A 351 14.39 -0.03 14.94
N THR A 352 13.57 -0.63 14.08
CA THR A 352 13.09 -2.00 14.21
C THR A 352 13.59 -2.80 13.01
N ASP A 353 14.41 -3.80 13.27
CA ASP A 353 14.93 -4.69 12.25
C ASP A 353 14.15 -5.99 12.24
N PHE A 354 13.77 -6.45 11.04
CA PHE A 354 13.10 -7.71 10.79
C PHE A 354 14.06 -8.62 10.02
N SER A 355 14.27 -9.85 10.50
CA SER A 355 15.17 -10.79 9.83
C SER A 355 14.67 -12.22 10.02
N ASN A 356 14.47 -12.93 8.92
CA ASN A 356 14.28 -14.39 8.92
C ASN A 356 15.62 -15.14 8.88
N SER A 357 16.73 -14.42 8.68
CA SER A 357 18.07 -14.97 8.51
C SER A 357 18.88 -14.97 9.81
N ILE A 358 19.83 -15.90 9.90
CA ILE A 358 20.85 -15.88 10.95
C ILE A 358 21.98 -14.89 10.64
N ASP A 359 22.08 -14.39 9.40
CA ASP A 359 23.04 -13.36 9.04
C ASP A 359 22.56 -11.99 9.56
N PRO A 360 23.30 -11.34 10.48
CA PRO A 360 22.92 -10.04 11.02
C PRO A 360 22.89 -8.90 9.98
N ASN A 361 23.39 -9.13 8.76
CA ASN A 361 23.33 -8.16 7.67
C ASN A 361 22.08 -8.31 6.80
N ASP A 362 21.41 -9.46 6.87
CA ASP A 362 20.22 -9.78 6.09
C ASP A 362 18.97 -9.42 6.89
N LYS A 363 18.62 -8.13 6.84
CA LYS A 363 17.52 -7.58 7.62
C LYS A 363 16.80 -6.47 6.87
N THR A 364 15.47 -6.51 6.93
CA THR A 364 14.62 -5.38 6.53
C THR A 364 14.56 -4.40 7.69
N THR A 365 15.06 -3.19 7.46
CA THR A 365 15.12 -2.14 8.48
C THR A 365 13.91 -1.23 8.38
N TRP A 366 13.16 -1.07 9.47
CA TRP A 366 12.09 -0.09 9.59
C TRP A 366 12.45 0.97 10.64
N ILE A 367 12.41 2.24 10.26
CA ILE A 367 12.74 3.35 11.17
C ILE A 367 11.48 4.11 11.54
N GLN A 368 11.06 3.95 12.80
CA GLN A 368 10.03 4.75 13.43
C GLN A 368 10.62 6.10 13.83
N THR A 369 10.53 7.04 12.90
CA THR A 369 10.75 8.45 13.19
C THR A 369 9.55 9.02 13.94
N ARG A 370 9.74 10.10 14.70
CA ARG A 370 8.65 10.86 15.35
C ARG A 370 7.53 11.30 14.40
N ASP A 371 7.80 11.36 13.09
CA ASP A 371 6.79 11.66 12.08
C ASP A 371 5.85 10.46 11.88
N ASN A 372 4.70 10.50 12.55
CA ASN A 372 3.64 9.47 12.49
C ASN A 372 2.93 9.38 11.12
N ASN A 373 3.39 10.12 10.10
CA ASN A 373 2.77 10.15 8.78
C ASN A 373 3.44 9.22 7.75
N LYS A 374 4.40 8.39 8.16
CA LYS A 374 4.94 7.38 7.25
C LYS A 374 3.84 6.37 6.90
N GLN A 375 3.68 6.14 5.60
CA GLN A 375 2.78 5.08 5.12
C GLN A 375 3.28 3.73 5.62
N PRO A 376 2.35 2.77 5.88
CA PRO A 376 2.74 1.42 6.20
C PRO A 376 3.65 0.85 5.11
N GLN A 377 4.78 0.27 5.52
CA GLN A 377 5.69 -0.38 4.59
C GLN A 377 5.43 -1.89 4.63
N PRO A 378 5.24 -2.54 3.48
CA PRO A 378 5.21 -3.99 3.40
C PRO A 378 6.62 -4.54 3.70
N ILE A 379 6.68 -5.57 4.53
CA ILE A 379 7.88 -6.38 4.78
C ILE A 379 7.53 -7.82 4.45
N GLU A 380 8.34 -8.47 3.63
CA GLU A 380 8.18 -9.89 3.32
C GLU A 380 8.82 -10.74 4.42
N ILE A 381 8.13 -11.80 4.81
CA ILE A 381 8.51 -12.63 5.95
C ILE A 381 8.37 -14.09 5.57
N ASP A 382 9.49 -14.80 5.59
CA ASP A 382 9.54 -16.25 5.45
C ASP A 382 9.14 -16.94 6.77
N SER A 383 7.89 -17.37 6.85
CA SER A 383 7.32 -18.11 7.97
C SER A 383 7.90 -19.50 8.19
N THR A 384 8.67 -20.07 7.27
CA THR A 384 9.37 -21.34 7.50
C THR A 384 10.54 -21.17 8.47
N GLN A 385 11.03 -19.93 8.60
CA GLN A 385 12.11 -19.57 9.49
C GLN A 385 11.60 -18.69 10.64
N PRO A 386 12.22 -18.78 11.84
CA PRO A 386 11.89 -17.86 12.91
C PRO A 386 12.19 -16.41 12.52
N LEU A 387 11.19 -15.53 12.65
CA LEU A 387 11.35 -14.10 12.43
C LEU A 387 11.95 -13.46 13.69
N ARG A 388 13.15 -12.91 13.58
CA ARG A 388 13.76 -12.05 14.59
C ARG A 388 13.32 -10.61 14.38
N ILE A 389 12.76 -10.01 15.43
CA ILE A 389 12.42 -8.59 15.49
C ILE A 389 13.32 -7.93 16.54
N THR A 390 14.12 -6.96 16.10
CA THR A 390 15.07 -6.26 16.97
C THR A 390 14.76 -4.77 17.01
N SER A 391 14.33 -4.28 18.17
CA SER A 391 14.11 -2.86 18.40
C SER A 391 15.36 -2.23 19.03
N THR A 392 15.97 -1.27 18.33
CA THR A 392 17.20 -0.58 18.73
C THR A 392 16.97 0.93 18.79
N PRO A 393 17.32 1.60 19.90
CA PRO A 393 17.30 3.05 19.96
C PRO A 393 18.48 3.64 19.15
N ILE A 394 18.20 4.59 18.27
CA ILE A 394 19.18 5.24 17.39
C ILE A 394 19.14 6.78 17.54
N ASN A 395 20.13 7.47 16.96
CA ASN A 395 20.19 8.95 16.88
C ASN A 395 20.03 9.69 18.25
N GLY A 396 20.97 9.51 19.18
CA GLY A 396 21.04 10.34 20.41
C GLY A 396 20.68 9.61 21.72
N ALA A 397 20.36 8.32 21.64
CA ALA A 397 20.03 7.48 22.80
C ALA A 397 21.19 7.31 23.82
N ALA A 398 22.44 7.52 23.42
CA ALA A 398 23.61 7.34 24.30
C ALA A 398 23.57 8.23 25.57
N ASP A 399 22.83 9.35 25.53
CA ASP A 399 22.69 10.29 26.64
C ASP A 399 21.41 10.04 27.48
N CYS A 400 20.63 8.99 27.19
CA CYS A 400 19.30 8.78 27.79
C CYS A 400 19.30 8.04 29.14
N ASN A 401 20.43 7.54 29.66
CA ASN A 401 20.49 6.57 30.77
C ASN A 401 19.66 5.28 30.56
N SER A 402 18.90 5.15 29.46
CA SER A 402 18.29 3.89 29.07
C SER A 402 19.38 2.93 28.61
N SER A 403 19.18 1.64 28.88
CA SER A 403 19.94 0.56 28.27
C SER A 403 20.03 0.82 26.77
N SER A 404 21.24 1.08 26.26
CA SER A 404 21.48 1.14 24.81
C SER A 404 21.42 -0.26 24.16
N ALA A 405 21.01 -1.28 24.92
CA ALA A 405 20.94 -2.63 24.42
C ALA A 405 19.67 -2.78 23.57
N PRO A 406 19.79 -3.39 22.38
CA PRO A 406 18.63 -3.72 21.58
C PRO A 406 17.73 -4.72 22.32
N VAL A 407 16.43 -4.57 22.16
CA VAL A 407 15.43 -5.52 22.63
C VAL A 407 15.05 -6.41 21.47
N GLU A 408 15.17 -7.72 21.67
CA GLU A 408 14.95 -8.71 20.64
C GLU A 408 13.82 -9.64 21.03
N HIS A 409 13.00 -9.97 20.03
CA HIS A 409 11.99 -11.02 20.12
C HIS A 409 12.05 -11.92 18.89
N ILE A 410 11.87 -13.22 19.11
CA ILE A 410 11.85 -14.22 18.05
C ILE A 410 10.44 -14.79 17.95
N ILE A 411 9.84 -14.58 16.80
CA ILE A 411 8.60 -15.22 16.37
C ILE A 411 8.97 -16.55 15.72
N ASP A 412 8.56 -17.62 16.36
CA ASP A 412 8.59 -18.97 15.82
C ASP A 412 7.15 -19.29 15.36
N PHE A 413 6.92 -19.29 14.05
CA PHE A 413 5.59 -19.53 13.47
C PHE A 413 5.05 -20.94 13.76
N GLY A 414 5.92 -21.89 14.13
CA GLY A 414 5.51 -23.18 14.68
C GLY A 414 5.06 -23.15 16.14
N LYS A 415 5.23 -22.02 16.82
CA LYS A 415 4.78 -21.79 18.19
C LYS A 415 3.82 -20.59 18.24
N PRO A 416 2.49 -20.83 18.19
CA PRO A 416 1.45 -19.78 18.29
C PRO A 416 1.69 -18.76 19.40
N LYS A 417 2.23 -19.22 20.52
CA LYS A 417 2.57 -18.38 21.68
C LYS A 417 3.49 -17.21 21.36
N THR A 418 4.43 -17.37 20.42
CA THR A 418 5.46 -16.37 20.13
C THR A 418 4.97 -15.23 19.25
N PHE A 419 3.93 -15.44 18.42
CA PHE A 419 3.43 -14.42 17.48
C PHE A 419 1.98 -13.99 17.72
N ASN A 420 1.17 -14.82 18.39
CA ASN A 420 -0.25 -14.55 18.61
C ASN A 420 -0.57 -14.16 20.06
N GLY A 421 0.43 -14.24 20.96
CA GLY A 421 0.28 -13.80 22.34
C GLY A 421 -0.64 -14.69 23.19
N ASP A 422 -1.17 -15.79 22.66
CA ASP A 422 -1.96 -16.76 23.41
C ASP A 422 -1.22 -18.07 23.62
N CYS A 423 -1.54 -18.72 24.73
CA CYS A 423 -1.64 -20.16 24.67
C CYS A 423 -3.04 -20.45 24.08
N GLU A 424 -3.16 -20.70 22.78
CA GLU A 424 -4.27 -21.55 22.36
C GLU A 424 -3.93 -22.97 22.87
N PRO A 425 -4.89 -23.72 23.44
CA PRO A 425 -4.69 -25.13 23.72
C PRO A 425 -4.11 -25.76 22.47
N ASP A 426 -2.88 -26.26 22.55
CA ASP A 426 -2.28 -27.03 21.49
C ASP A 426 -3.25 -28.19 21.19
N PRO A 427 -3.88 -28.21 20.00
CA PRO A 427 -4.91 -29.18 19.67
C PRO A 427 -4.36 -30.62 19.67
N ASP A 428 -3.05 -30.79 19.55
CA ASP A 428 -2.38 -32.09 19.50
C ASP A 428 -1.91 -32.57 20.88
N VAL A 429 -1.85 -31.66 21.88
CA VAL A 429 -1.52 -32.00 23.26
C VAL A 429 -2.80 -32.11 24.08
N ALA A 430 -3.38 -33.32 24.10
CA ALA A 430 -4.54 -33.63 24.94
C ALA A 430 -4.25 -33.30 26.42
N GLY A 431 -4.84 -32.21 26.92
CA GLY A 431 -4.65 -31.71 28.28
C GLY A 431 -3.88 -30.38 28.39
N SER A 432 -3.55 -29.71 27.28
CA SER A 432 -3.02 -28.34 27.25
C SER A 432 -4.08 -27.32 27.68
N SER A 433 -4.50 -27.34 28.95
CA SER A 433 -5.40 -26.31 29.47
C SER A 433 -4.61 -25.04 29.75
N CYS A 434 -4.91 -23.96 29.03
CA CYS A 434 -4.59 -22.60 29.47
C CYS A 434 -5.37 -22.32 30.74
N SER A 435 -4.70 -22.50 31.87
CA SER A 435 -5.39 -22.64 33.15
C SER A 435 -5.71 -21.30 33.77
N SER A 436 -5.26 -20.18 33.19
CA SER A 436 -5.66 -18.85 33.63
C SER A 436 -5.71 -17.82 32.49
N LEU A 437 -6.70 -16.92 32.54
CA LEU A 437 -6.78 -15.71 31.69
C LEU A 437 -5.55 -14.79 31.85
N GLN A 438 -4.72 -15.01 32.87
CA GLN A 438 -3.44 -14.31 33.08
C GLN A 438 -2.31 -14.85 32.17
N GLU A 439 -2.46 -16.02 31.56
CA GLU A 439 -1.49 -16.60 30.59
C GLU A 439 -1.73 -16.12 29.16
N ASN A 440 -2.78 -15.33 28.92
CA ASN A 440 -3.14 -14.80 27.60
C ASN A 440 -2.38 -13.52 27.21
N ASN A 441 -1.47 -13.01 28.04
CA ASN A 441 -0.41 -12.13 27.56
C ASN A 441 0.85 -12.97 27.55
N SER A 442 1.22 -13.53 26.40
CA SER A 442 2.53 -14.17 26.26
C SER A 442 3.61 -13.12 26.50
N LEU A 443 4.07 -13.04 27.75
CA LEU A 443 5.39 -12.53 28.07
C LEU A 443 6.38 -13.42 27.32
N VAL A 444 6.98 -12.89 26.26
CA VAL A 444 7.96 -13.66 25.48
C VAL A 444 9.37 -13.38 25.97
N LYS A 445 9.62 -13.70 27.24
CA LYS A 445 10.93 -14.15 27.71
C LYS A 445 10.78 -14.90 29.03
N GLY A 446 11.51 -16.01 29.15
CA GLY A 446 11.69 -16.67 30.43
C GLY A 446 12.55 -15.79 31.35
N ASP A 447 12.13 -15.68 32.61
CA ASP A 447 12.77 -14.97 33.71
C ASP A 447 12.63 -13.43 33.70
N SER A 448 11.80 -12.92 34.62
CA SER A 448 11.62 -11.55 35.16
C SER A 448 11.48 -10.32 34.26
N ASP A 449 11.84 -10.35 32.98
CA ASP A 449 11.98 -9.12 32.17
C ASP A 449 10.96 -9.12 31.02
N GLU A 450 9.92 -8.29 31.16
CA GLU A 450 8.69 -8.26 30.34
C GLU A 450 8.85 -7.47 29.02
N ALA A 451 9.91 -7.73 28.27
CA ALA A 451 10.37 -6.80 27.24
C ALA A 451 9.50 -6.71 25.97
N VAL A 452 8.63 -7.69 25.66
CA VAL A 452 7.80 -7.68 24.44
C VAL A 452 6.38 -8.21 24.71
N GLN A 453 5.37 -7.51 24.19
CA GLN A 453 3.95 -7.80 24.40
C GLN A 453 3.16 -7.79 23.09
N PHE A 454 2.18 -8.69 22.98
CA PHE A 454 1.29 -8.84 21.82
C PHE A 454 -0.16 -8.69 22.25
N PHE A 455 -0.91 -7.81 21.59
CA PHE A 455 -2.35 -7.65 21.83
C PHE A 455 -3.18 -7.94 20.58
N LYS A 456 -4.22 -8.74 20.77
CA LYS A 456 -5.32 -8.90 19.82
C LYS A 456 -6.61 -8.28 20.37
N LYS A 457 -7.63 -8.15 19.52
CA LYS A 457 -8.95 -7.70 19.99
C LYS A 457 -9.47 -8.60 21.12
N GLY A 458 -10.06 -7.98 22.15
CA GLY A 458 -10.53 -8.64 23.36
C GLY A 458 -9.48 -8.86 24.44
N TYR A 459 -8.21 -8.51 24.21
CA TYR A 459 -7.16 -8.68 25.22
C TYR A 459 -7.20 -7.62 26.31
N GLU A 460 -7.06 -8.09 27.54
CA GLU A 460 -6.83 -7.23 28.70
C GLU A 460 -5.41 -6.68 28.64
N ILE A 461 -5.30 -5.36 28.72
CA ILE A 461 -4.01 -4.69 28.77
C ILE A 461 -3.52 -4.80 30.22
N PRO A 462 -2.33 -5.37 30.44
CA PRO A 462 -1.83 -5.62 31.78
C PRO A 462 -1.67 -4.32 32.57
N ARG A 463 -1.80 -4.43 33.89
CA ARG A 463 -1.70 -3.32 34.83
C ARG A 463 -0.24 -2.94 35.07
N TYR A 464 0.47 -2.61 34.00
CA TYR A 464 1.76 -1.96 34.13
C TYR A 464 1.48 -0.48 34.33
N GLY A 465 1.83 0.04 35.51
CA GLY A 465 1.87 1.49 35.71
C GLY A 465 2.82 2.07 34.68
N GLY A 466 2.48 3.23 34.10
CA GLY A 466 3.48 3.98 33.32
C GLY A 466 4.61 4.44 34.24
N TYR A 467 5.71 4.91 33.65
CA TYR A 467 6.87 5.40 34.40
C TYR A 467 6.45 6.45 35.45
N ASP A 468 6.53 6.07 36.72
CA ASP A 468 6.31 6.94 37.88
C ASP A 468 7.68 7.46 38.35
N ALA A 469 8.03 8.67 37.93
CA ALA A 469 9.36 9.22 38.11
C ALA A 469 9.70 9.46 39.59
N ASN A 470 8.68 9.54 40.45
CA ASN A 470 8.80 9.96 41.84
C ASN A 470 8.39 8.85 42.84
N GLY A 471 7.86 7.72 42.35
CA GLY A 471 7.48 6.53 43.10
C GLY A 471 6.31 6.73 44.06
N ASN A 472 5.53 7.81 43.92
CA ASN A 472 4.46 8.14 44.85
C ASN A 472 3.11 7.47 44.50
N GLY A 473 3.02 6.78 43.37
CA GLY A 473 1.81 6.13 42.88
C GLY A 473 0.73 7.10 42.39
N GLU A 474 1.03 8.39 42.21
CA GLU A 474 0.14 9.41 41.67
C GLU A 474 0.69 9.92 40.33
N PHE A 475 -0.03 9.72 39.22
CA PHE A 475 0.38 10.25 37.91
C PHE A 475 0.19 11.77 37.83
N ASN A 476 1.21 12.51 38.25
CA ASN A 476 1.25 13.97 38.25
C ASN A 476 2.33 14.47 37.26
N THR A 477 2.71 15.75 37.34
CA THR A 477 3.68 16.37 36.43
C THR A 477 5.04 15.67 36.50
N GLY A 478 5.30 14.79 35.53
CA GLY A 478 6.55 14.04 35.40
C GLY A 478 6.35 12.56 35.13
N ASP A 479 5.15 12.03 35.36
CA ASP A 479 4.85 10.62 35.18
C ASP A 479 4.29 10.33 33.79
N GLN A 480 4.60 9.16 33.28
CA GLN A 480 4.16 8.73 31.96
C GLN A 480 2.85 7.93 32.06
N PRO A 481 1.95 8.04 31.07
CA PRO A 481 0.70 7.27 31.07
C PRO A 481 1.00 5.77 30.99
N SER A 482 0.17 4.94 31.62
CA SER A 482 0.23 3.49 31.43
C SER A 482 -0.01 3.11 29.96
N LEU A 483 0.46 1.93 29.55
CA LEU A 483 0.18 1.36 28.23
C LEU A 483 -1.32 1.42 27.88
N GLY A 484 -2.17 1.05 28.85
CA GLY A 484 -3.61 1.06 28.67
C GLY A 484 -4.17 2.44 28.40
N LYS A 485 -3.68 3.45 29.13
CA LYS A 485 -4.04 4.84 28.88
C LYS A 485 -3.50 5.33 27.53
N PHE A 486 -2.26 5.00 27.19
CA PHE A 486 -1.68 5.35 25.89
C PHE A 486 -2.51 4.78 24.72
N LEU A 487 -2.84 3.48 24.75
CA LEU A 487 -3.67 2.85 23.73
C LEU A 487 -5.09 3.41 23.72
N TYR A 488 -5.64 3.79 24.87
CA TYR A 488 -6.91 4.52 24.95
C TYR A 488 -6.85 5.91 24.29
N ASP A 489 -5.71 6.61 24.42
CA ASP A 489 -5.48 7.89 23.76
C ASP A 489 -5.31 7.77 22.25
N LYS A 490 -4.78 6.64 21.78
CA LYS A 490 -4.75 6.27 20.36
C LYS A 490 -6.08 5.72 19.83
N GLY A 491 -7.10 5.56 20.69
CA GLY A 491 -8.40 5.02 20.30
C GLY A 491 -8.38 3.51 20.03
N LEU A 492 -7.42 2.78 20.60
CA LEU A 492 -7.25 1.33 20.44
C LEU A 492 -7.65 0.53 21.68
N ALA A 493 -7.94 1.22 22.80
CA ALA A 493 -8.37 0.58 24.04
C ALA A 493 -9.60 1.27 24.62
N ILE A 494 -10.31 0.56 25.50
CA ILE A 494 -11.41 1.06 26.32
C ILE A 494 -11.22 0.59 27.78
N LEU A 495 -11.87 1.27 28.73
CA LEU A 495 -11.93 0.79 30.12
C LEU A 495 -12.52 -0.61 30.17
N LYS A 496 -11.94 -1.54 30.92
CA LYS A 496 -12.46 -2.91 31.04
C LYS A 496 -13.84 -2.92 31.70
N ASP A 497 -14.01 -2.19 32.81
CA ASP A 497 -15.32 -2.01 33.45
C ASP A 497 -16.17 -0.98 32.67
N PRO A 498 -17.28 -1.40 32.02
CA PRO A 498 -18.15 -0.50 31.28
C PRO A 498 -18.97 0.44 32.17
N THR A 499 -19.03 0.18 33.48
CA THR A 499 -19.82 0.99 34.43
C THR A 499 -19.05 2.20 34.96
N GLN A 500 -17.73 2.22 34.81
CA GLN A 500 -16.89 3.35 35.20
C GLN A 500 -17.07 4.52 34.24
N GLU A 501 -17.21 5.73 34.80
CA GLU A 501 -17.24 6.96 34.02
C GLU A 501 -15.83 7.30 33.52
N TYR A 502 -15.73 7.78 32.27
CA TYR A 502 -14.48 8.26 31.69
C TYR A 502 -14.08 9.60 32.30
N THR A 503 -13.57 9.59 33.52
CA THR A 503 -12.98 10.75 34.16
C THR A 503 -11.47 10.73 34.02
N THR A 504 -10.84 11.91 33.96
CA THR A 504 -9.37 12.01 33.95
C THR A 504 -8.73 11.33 35.16
N ALA A 505 -9.40 11.38 36.33
CA ALA A 505 -8.92 10.71 37.53
C ALA A 505 -8.88 9.18 37.36
N ILE A 506 -9.94 8.58 36.81
CA ILE A 506 -9.98 7.13 36.54
C ILE A 506 -8.97 6.76 35.45
N LEU A 507 -8.92 7.50 34.35
CA LEU A 507 -7.98 7.20 33.26
C LEU A 507 -6.51 7.29 33.69
N ASN A 508 -6.22 8.09 34.72
CA ASN A 508 -4.89 8.23 35.30
C ASN A 508 -4.69 7.37 36.55
N ASP A 509 -5.62 6.50 36.94
CA ASP A 509 -5.45 5.63 38.10
C ASP A 509 -4.62 4.39 37.68
N SER A 510 -3.60 4.03 38.46
CA SER A 510 -2.75 2.85 38.21
C SER A 510 -3.53 1.55 38.25
N ASP A 511 -4.65 1.50 38.98
CA ASP A 511 -5.49 0.32 39.09
C ASP A 511 -6.52 0.21 37.96
N THR A 512 -6.59 1.20 37.06
CA THR A 512 -7.51 1.19 35.94
C THR A 512 -7.11 0.14 34.92
N GLU A 513 -8.04 -0.78 34.66
CA GLU A 513 -7.87 -1.82 33.67
C GLU A 513 -8.40 -1.38 32.30
N PHE A 514 -7.65 -1.69 31.27
CA PHE A 514 -8.03 -1.45 29.88
C PHE A 514 -8.15 -2.76 29.12
N ILE A 515 -8.92 -2.74 28.03
CA ILE A 515 -9.11 -3.88 27.12
C ILE A 515 -9.08 -3.38 25.68
N ILE A 516 -8.48 -4.15 24.78
CA ILE A 516 -8.61 -3.93 23.34
C ILE A 516 -10.04 -4.30 22.93
N PRO A 517 -10.84 -3.36 22.39
CA PRO A 517 -12.26 -3.60 22.17
C PRO A 517 -12.52 -4.62 21.07
N THR A 518 -13.56 -5.42 21.28
CA THR A 518 -14.28 -6.14 20.22
C THR A 518 -15.42 -5.29 19.65
N ALA A 519 -15.93 -5.65 18.48
CA ALA A 519 -17.07 -4.95 17.87
C ALA A 519 -18.32 -5.03 18.77
N GLU A 520 -18.54 -6.17 19.43
CA GLU A 520 -19.64 -6.42 20.35
C GLU A 520 -19.53 -5.55 21.61
N GLN A 521 -18.32 -5.39 22.16
CA GLN A 521 -18.07 -4.52 23.31
C GLN A 521 -18.30 -3.03 22.98
N LEU A 522 -18.01 -2.58 21.76
CA LEU A 522 -18.32 -1.22 21.34
C LEU A 522 -19.82 -1.02 21.12
N ALA A 523 -20.50 -1.97 20.48
CA ALA A 523 -21.93 -1.89 20.20
C ALA A 523 -22.79 -1.86 21.49
N SER A 524 -22.31 -2.47 22.57
CA SER A 524 -23.01 -2.54 23.86
C SER A 524 -22.78 -1.34 24.77
N ARG A 525 -21.84 -0.42 24.44
CA ARG A 525 -21.51 0.73 25.29
C ARG A 525 -22.32 1.97 24.92
N ILE A 526 -23.07 2.46 25.90
CA ILE A 526 -23.91 3.67 25.78
C ILE A 526 -23.06 4.96 25.97
N ASN A 527 -21.92 4.87 26.65
CA ASN A 527 -21.14 6.02 27.10
C ASN A 527 -19.72 6.03 26.54
N LEU A 528 -19.55 5.92 25.22
CA LEU A 528 -18.24 6.21 24.63
C LEU A 528 -17.89 7.70 24.82
N PRO A 529 -16.63 8.04 25.12
CA PRO A 529 -16.19 9.42 25.26
C PRO A 529 -16.55 10.21 23.99
N THR A 530 -17.29 11.30 24.16
CA THR A 530 -17.76 12.11 23.02
C THR A 530 -16.57 12.64 22.22
N GLY A 531 -16.53 12.33 20.92
CA GLY A 531 -15.53 12.84 19.99
C GLY A 531 -14.25 12.00 19.82
N LYS A 532 -14.09 10.87 20.52
CA LYS A 532 -13.03 9.90 20.21
C LYS A 532 -13.53 8.84 19.23
N VAL A 533 -12.76 8.57 18.19
CA VAL A 533 -12.96 7.43 17.29
C VAL A 533 -12.22 6.24 17.89
N ILE A 534 -12.93 5.14 18.17
CA ILE A 534 -12.31 3.91 18.64
C ILE A 534 -12.18 2.94 17.46
N LYS A 535 -10.95 2.52 17.17
CA LYS A 535 -10.60 1.54 16.13
C LYS A 535 -10.66 0.14 16.72
N VAL A 536 -11.37 -0.76 16.05
CA VAL A 536 -11.35 -2.21 16.35
C VAL A 536 -10.28 -2.84 15.49
N LEU A 537 -9.39 -3.64 16.10
CA LEU A 537 -8.40 -4.39 15.33
C LEU A 537 -9.07 -5.42 14.42
N GLY A 538 -8.55 -5.55 13.20
CA GLY A 538 -8.83 -6.65 12.29
C GLY A 538 -8.45 -8.02 12.90
N LYS A 539 -8.89 -9.11 12.26
CA LYS A 539 -8.46 -10.47 12.66
C LYS A 539 -6.99 -10.71 12.30
N ASP A 540 -6.57 -10.06 11.22
CA ASP A 540 -5.24 -9.94 10.65
C ASP A 540 -4.36 -8.86 11.34
N GLN A 541 -4.78 -8.29 12.48
CA GLN A 541 -4.04 -7.20 13.14
C GLN A 541 -3.59 -7.57 14.55
N ARG A 542 -2.36 -7.20 14.90
CA ARG A 542 -1.80 -7.29 16.26
C ARG A 542 -1.15 -5.97 16.64
N ILE A 543 -1.29 -5.57 17.90
CA ILE A 543 -0.43 -4.52 18.48
C ILE A 543 0.78 -5.23 19.08
N ILE A 544 1.98 -4.81 18.70
CA ILE A 544 3.23 -5.30 19.26
C ILE A 544 3.89 -4.13 20.00
N GLY A 545 4.26 -4.36 21.25
CA GLY A 545 5.03 -3.42 22.05
C GLY A 545 6.37 -4.02 22.46
N PHE A 546 7.47 -3.28 22.26
CA PHE A 546 8.77 -3.53 22.84
C PHE A 546 9.05 -2.51 23.96
N GLU A 547 9.24 -2.99 25.18
CA GLU A 547 9.69 -2.20 26.33
C GLU A 547 11.19 -1.94 26.21
N ILE A 548 11.60 -0.68 26.07
CA ILE A 548 12.97 -0.25 25.78
C ILE A 548 13.39 0.77 26.83
N GLY A 549 14.10 0.33 27.87
CA GLY A 549 14.45 1.19 28.99
C GLY A 549 15.23 0.46 30.07
N ASP A 550 15.68 1.20 31.09
CA ASP A 550 16.45 0.66 32.20
C ASP A 550 15.54 -0.08 33.20
N HIS A 551 15.76 -1.38 33.36
CA HIS A 551 15.10 -2.25 34.35
C HIS A 551 15.69 -2.05 35.75
N ASP A 552 15.91 -0.80 36.16
CA ASP A 552 16.56 -0.50 37.43
C ASP A 552 15.68 -1.06 38.56
N ASN A 553 16.23 -2.03 39.29
CA ASN A 553 15.54 -3.15 39.92
C ASN A 553 14.66 -2.79 41.13
N THR A 554 14.30 -1.51 41.31
CA THR A 554 13.84 -1.01 42.60
C THR A 554 12.45 -0.40 42.65
N GLU A 555 11.76 -0.08 41.54
CA GLU A 555 10.30 0.11 41.56
C GLU A 555 9.73 0.27 40.15
N LYS A 556 9.10 -0.80 39.64
CA LYS A 556 8.16 -0.86 38.50
C LYS A 556 8.68 -0.31 37.16
N PRO A 557 9.56 -1.04 36.44
CA PRO A 557 9.67 -0.87 35.00
C PRO A 557 8.28 -1.19 34.42
N GLY A 558 7.75 -0.27 33.64
CA GLY A 558 6.40 -0.37 33.13
C GLY A 558 6.36 0.39 31.83
N PHE A 559 5.54 -0.14 30.92
CA PHE A 559 5.47 0.37 29.57
C PHE A 559 5.23 1.88 29.54
N ASP A 560 6.10 2.63 28.87
CA ASP A 560 6.10 4.08 28.84
C ASP A 560 6.17 4.63 27.39
N LEU A 561 6.23 5.95 27.23
CA LEU A 561 6.23 6.62 25.92
C LEU A 561 7.56 6.45 25.16
N GLN A 562 8.59 5.92 25.81
CA GLN A 562 9.89 5.62 25.20
C GLN A 562 9.88 4.27 24.48
N ASP A 563 8.85 3.46 24.74
CA ASP A 563 8.70 2.14 24.15
C ASP A 563 8.27 2.18 22.69
N ASN A 564 8.61 1.10 21.99
CA ASN A 564 8.30 0.96 20.59
C ASN A 564 7.00 0.18 20.41
N ILE A 565 5.93 0.87 19.99
CA ILE A 565 4.60 0.26 19.81
C ILE A 565 4.12 0.50 18.39
N PHE A 566 3.70 -0.58 17.73
CA PHE A 566 3.17 -0.55 16.38
C PHE A 566 2.04 -1.57 16.18
N ILE A 567 1.18 -1.31 15.21
CA ILE A 567 0.20 -2.27 14.69
C ILE A 567 0.85 -2.98 13.52
N VAL A 568 0.84 -4.31 13.55
CA VAL A 568 1.17 -5.16 12.41
C VAL A 568 -0.11 -5.70 11.82
N THR A 569 -0.26 -5.56 10.50
CA THR A 569 -1.32 -6.18 9.71
C THR A 569 -0.71 -7.25 8.82
N SER A 570 -1.15 -8.50 8.96
CA SER A 570 -0.70 -9.60 8.12
C SER A 570 -1.71 -10.75 8.10
N GLY A 571 -1.89 -11.37 6.93
CA GLY A 571 -2.71 -12.57 6.77
C GLY A 571 -2.21 -13.77 7.60
N VAL A 572 -0.93 -13.75 8.00
CA VAL A 572 -0.33 -14.78 8.88
C VAL A 572 -1.10 -14.93 10.19
N PHE A 573 -1.71 -13.85 10.68
CA PHE A 573 -2.45 -13.83 11.94
C PHE A 573 -3.86 -14.41 11.86
N GLU A 574 -4.39 -14.62 10.66
CA GLU A 574 -5.67 -15.30 10.44
C GLU A 574 -5.49 -16.82 10.30
N LYS A 575 -4.29 -17.26 9.91
CA LYS A 575 -3.97 -18.69 9.79
C LYS A 575 -3.77 -19.32 11.17
N LYS A 576 -4.36 -20.50 11.36
CA LYS A 576 -4.02 -21.39 12.47
C LYS A 576 -2.96 -22.36 11.98
N PHE A 577 -1.70 -22.08 12.32
CA PHE A 577 -0.62 -23.02 12.06
C PHE A 577 -0.81 -24.30 12.89
N LYS A 578 -0.80 -25.47 12.24
CA LYS A 578 -0.72 -26.75 12.96
C LYS A 578 0.71 -26.91 13.48
N PRO A 579 0.95 -27.29 14.75
CA PRO A 579 2.30 -27.51 15.28
C PRO A 579 3.14 -28.51 14.46
N THR A 580 2.48 -29.49 13.82
CA THR A 580 3.13 -30.52 12.99
C THR A 580 3.82 -29.96 11.75
N CYS A 581 3.43 -28.78 11.29
CA CYS A 581 3.96 -28.16 10.06
C CYS A 581 5.42 -27.70 10.14
N PHE A 582 6.03 -27.72 11.33
CA PHE A 582 7.41 -27.25 11.55
C PHE A 582 8.32 -28.29 12.18
N SER A 583 7.91 -29.56 12.12
CA SER A 583 8.78 -30.70 12.39
C SER A 583 9.45 -31.16 11.09
N ASP A 584 10.64 -31.75 11.16
CA ASP A 584 11.38 -32.32 10.01
C ASP A 584 10.56 -33.32 9.13
N SER A 585 9.32 -33.63 9.51
CA SER A 585 8.38 -34.49 8.80
C SER A 585 7.39 -33.79 7.86
N GLY A 586 7.37 -32.45 7.77
CA GLY A 586 6.50 -31.68 6.86
C GLY A 586 5.00 -31.69 7.24
N CYS A 587 4.23 -30.75 6.69
CA CYS A 587 2.76 -30.77 6.77
C CYS A 587 2.24 -31.94 5.92
N SER A 588 1.38 -32.79 6.47
CA SER A 588 0.60 -33.78 5.70
C SER A 588 -0.88 -33.67 6.00
#